data_AF-A0A531KJY7-F1
#
_entry.id   AF-A0A531KJY7-F1
#
_cell.length_a   1.000
_cell.length_b   1.000
_cell.length_c   1.000
_cell.angle_alpha   90.00
_cell.angle_beta   90.00
_cell.angle_gamma   90.00
#
_symmetry.space_group_name_H-M   'P 1'
#
loop_
_entity.id
_entity.type
_entity.pdbx_description
1 polymer ?
#
loop_
_entity_poly.entity_id
_entity_poly.type
_entity_poly.pdbx_seq_one_letter_code
_entity_poly.pdbx_strand_id
1 'polypeptide(L)'
;MDATGLKAMQAPLKEAYRDDASRALITLRAKGSVDDQSIACKVETGRALAVAGLHPATGGSGLELCSGDMLLEALVACAGVTLKAVATALEFKLGAATVEAEGDLDFRGT
;
A
#
# COMPACT_ATOMS: atom_id res chain seq x y z
N MET A 1 -16.99 12.13 -12.25
CA MET A 1 -18.04 12.02 -11.22
C MET A 1 -18.16 13.37 -10.52
N ASP A 2 -19.37 13.79 -10.16
CA ASP A 2 -19.61 15.01 -9.38
C ASP A 2 -19.82 14.71 -7.89
N ALA A 3 -20.01 15.74 -7.07
CA ALA A 3 -20.16 15.59 -5.63
C ALA A 3 -21.39 14.76 -5.22
N THR A 4 -22.49 14.87 -5.97
CA THR A 4 -23.74 14.15 -5.69
C THR A 4 -23.56 12.66 -5.97
N GLY A 5 -22.97 12.31 -7.11
CA GLY A 5 -22.66 10.92 -7.46
C GLY A 5 -21.70 10.26 -6.47
N LEU A 6 -20.65 10.98 -6.04
CA LEU A 6 -19.71 10.47 -5.04
C LEU A 6 -20.39 10.17 -3.70
N LYS A 7 -21.24 11.10 -3.21
CA LYS A 7 -21.98 10.91 -1.97
C LYS A 7 -22.95 9.73 -2.06
N ALA A 8 -23.67 9.59 -3.17
CA ALA A 8 -24.60 8.49 -3.39
C ALA A 8 -23.87 7.13 -3.37
N MET A 9 -22.68 7.05 -3.97
CA MET A 9 -21.84 5.85 -3.95
C MET A 9 -21.30 5.51 -2.56
N GLN A 10 -20.91 6.52 -1.78
CA GLN A 10 -20.35 6.32 -0.43
C GLN A 10 -21.41 6.10 0.66
N ALA A 11 -22.66 6.51 0.44
CA ALA A 11 -23.74 6.38 1.42
C ALA A 11 -23.89 4.96 2.00
N PRO A 12 -23.98 3.87 1.20
CA PRO A 12 -24.11 2.53 1.75
C PRO A 12 -22.88 2.07 2.54
N LEU A 13 -21.67 2.52 2.16
CA LEU A 13 -20.44 2.24 2.92
C LEU A 13 -20.48 2.93 4.28
N LYS A 14 -20.86 4.22 4.29
CA LYS A 14 -20.98 5.02 5.52
C LYS A 14 -22.05 4.49 6.47
N GLU A 15 -23.16 3.99 5.93
CA GLU A 15 -24.19 3.29 6.72
C GLU A 15 -23.63 2.00 7.32
N ALA A 16 -23.00 1.15 6.51
CA ALA A 16 -22.37 -0.07 6.99
C ALA A 16 -21.33 0.17 8.10
N TYR A 17 -20.54 1.25 8.01
CA TYR A 17 -19.55 1.61 9.03
C TYR A 17 -20.16 2.18 10.31
N ARG A 18 -21.35 2.80 10.22
CA ARG A 18 -22.11 3.24 11.39
C ARG A 18 -22.73 2.07 12.12
N ASP A 19 -23.22 1.08 11.38
CA ASP A 19 -23.83 -0.12 11.94
C ASP A 19 -22.77 -1.06 12.54
N ASP A 20 -21.62 -1.21 11.86
CA ASP A 20 -20.48 -1.99 12.33
C ASP A 20 -19.15 -1.29 11.96
N ALA A 21 -18.53 -0.66 12.96
CA ALA A 21 -17.28 0.06 12.82
C ALA A 21 -16.11 -0.82 12.33
N SER A 22 -16.14 -2.13 12.60
CA SER A 22 -15.06 -3.03 12.19
C SER A 22 -14.96 -3.17 10.68
N ARG A 23 -16.07 -2.95 9.95
CA ARG A 23 -16.12 -2.98 8.48
C ARG A 23 -15.33 -1.85 7.82
N ALA A 24 -14.99 -0.80 8.56
CA ALA A 24 -14.18 0.31 8.08
C ALA A 24 -12.68 0.12 8.35
N LEU A 25 -12.29 -0.90 9.12
CA LEU A 25 -10.92 -1.17 9.50
C LEU A 25 -10.27 -2.09 8.47
N ILE A 26 -9.23 -1.61 7.80
CA ILE A 26 -8.51 -2.36 6.77
C ILE A 26 -7.02 -2.22 7.00
N THR A 27 -6.32 -3.36 7.00
CA THR A 27 -4.86 -3.41 7.03
C THR A 27 -4.33 -3.55 5.60
N LEU A 28 -3.68 -2.51 5.10
CA LEU A 28 -2.88 -2.59 3.88
C LEU A 28 -1.57 -3.30 4.15
N ARG A 29 -1.01 -3.95 3.13
CA ARG A 29 0.18 -4.79 3.25
C ARG A 29 1.06 -4.60 2.04
N ALA A 30 2.35 -4.40 2.28
CA ALA A 30 3.37 -4.41 1.23
C ALA A 30 4.52 -5.32 1.63
N LYS A 31 5.13 -5.96 0.63
CA LYS A 31 6.26 -6.88 0.81
C LYS A 31 7.28 -6.65 -0.29
N GLY A 32 8.55 -6.73 0.08
CA GLY A 32 9.66 -6.61 -0.84
C GLY A 32 10.78 -7.58 -0.49
N SER A 33 11.51 -8.01 -1.51
CA SER A 33 12.69 -8.86 -1.37
C SER A 33 13.93 -8.09 -1.78
N VAL A 34 14.93 -8.06 -0.91
CA VAL A 34 16.24 -7.46 -1.22
C VAL A 34 16.94 -8.31 -2.28
N ASP A 35 17.47 -7.65 -3.31
CA ASP A 35 18.17 -8.33 -4.39
C ASP A 35 19.54 -8.86 -3.94
N ASP A 36 19.89 -10.05 -4.42
CA ASP A 36 21.14 -10.72 -4.07
C ASP A 36 22.33 -10.14 -4.84
N GLN A 37 22.11 -9.70 -6.08
CA GLN A 37 23.16 -9.27 -7.02
C GLN A 37 23.37 -7.75 -7.09
N SER A 38 22.34 -6.95 -6.79
CA SER A 38 22.36 -5.49 -6.96
C SER A 38 21.92 -4.76 -5.69
N ILE A 39 22.25 -3.47 -5.59
CA ILE A 39 21.70 -2.59 -4.54
C ILE A 39 20.27 -2.21 -4.95
N ALA A 40 19.35 -3.16 -4.77
CA ALA A 40 17.95 -3.03 -5.16
C ALA A 40 17.04 -3.79 -4.20
N CYS A 41 15.78 -3.38 -4.14
CA CYS A 41 14.69 -4.08 -3.48
C CYS A 41 13.58 -4.29 -4.51
N LYS A 42 13.15 -5.55 -4.70
CA LYS A 42 12.02 -5.89 -5.55
C LYS A 42 10.76 -5.76 -4.73
N VAL A 43 9.85 -4.88 -5.15
CA VAL A 43 8.49 -4.75 -4.63
C VAL A 43 7.52 -5.14 -5.73
N GLU A 44 6.48 -5.91 -5.40
CA GLU A 44 5.42 -6.23 -6.34
C GLU A 44 4.48 -5.03 -6.45
N THR A 45 4.81 -4.10 -7.32
CA THR A 45 3.89 -3.02 -7.71
C THR A 45 3.16 -3.44 -8.98
N GLY A 46 1.92 -2.98 -9.15
CA GLY A 46 1.21 -3.11 -10.42
C GLY A 46 2.06 -2.50 -11.54
N ARG A 47 2.60 -3.33 -12.44
CA ARG A 47 3.50 -2.87 -13.51
C ARG A 47 2.80 -1.82 -14.40
N ALA A 48 3.56 -0.80 -14.84
CA ALA A 48 3.25 0.27 -15.82
C ALA A 48 2.82 1.64 -15.25
N LEU A 49 2.66 2.62 -16.15
CA LEU A 49 2.01 3.90 -15.86
C LEU A 49 0.56 3.63 -15.46
N ALA A 50 0.23 3.90 -14.20
CA ALA A 50 -1.08 3.62 -13.62
C ALA A 50 -1.70 4.89 -13.04
N VAL A 51 -3.03 4.92 -13.04
CA VAL A 51 -3.83 5.99 -12.43
C VAL A 51 -4.09 5.60 -10.98
N ALA A 52 -3.90 6.55 -10.05
CA ALA A 52 -4.31 6.39 -8.67
C ALA A 52 -5.79 6.74 -8.50
N GLY A 53 -6.51 5.95 -7.72
CA GLY A 53 -7.94 6.11 -7.50
C GLY A 53 -8.35 5.91 -6.05
N LEU A 54 -9.66 5.94 -5.82
CA LEU A 54 -10.22 5.67 -4.51
C LEU A 54 -10.02 4.19 -4.13
N HIS A 55 -9.87 3.93 -2.84
CA HIS A 55 -9.90 2.58 -2.32
C HIS A 55 -11.34 2.04 -2.38
N PRO A 56 -11.60 0.73 -2.57
CA PRO A 56 -12.97 0.18 -2.57
C PRO A 56 -13.79 0.55 -1.33
N ALA A 57 -13.13 0.65 -0.17
CA ALA A 57 -13.73 1.11 1.09
C ALA A 57 -14.18 2.59 1.09
N THR A 58 -13.82 3.36 0.07
CA THR A 58 -14.26 4.75 -0.14
C THR A 58 -15.03 4.93 -1.45
N GLY A 59 -15.44 3.83 -2.09
CA GLY A 59 -16.17 3.79 -3.35
C GLY A 59 -15.29 3.65 -4.60
N GLY A 60 -14.04 3.23 -4.44
CA GLY A 60 -13.18 2.86 -5.56
C GLY A 60 -13.65 1.65 -6.35
N SER A 61 -13.29 1.59 -7.63
CA SER A 61 -13.57 0.43 -8.49
C SER A 61 -12.63 -0.76 -8.21
N GLY A 62 -11.46 -0.49 -7.62
CA GLY A 62 -10.37 -1.44 -7.48
C GLY A 62 -9.53 -1.64 -8.75
N LEU A 63 -9.84 -0.91 -9.84
CA LEU A 63 -9.06 -0.95 -11.09
C LEU A 63 -7.86 -0.01 -11.05
N GLU A 64 -8.01 1.14 -10.38
CA GLU A 64 -6.94 2.10 -10.15
C GLU A 64 -6.07 1.68 -8.95
N LEU A 65 -4.82 2.15 -8.93
CA LEU A 65 -3.93 1.91 -7.78
C LEU A 65 -4.42 2.66 -6.54
N CYS A 66 -4.39 1.98 -5.39
CA CYS A 66 -4.60 2.64 -4.12
C CYS A 66 -3.32 3.41 -3.72
N SER A 67 -3.47 4.70 -3.41
CA SER A 67 -2.35 5.52 -2.93
C SER A 67 -1.76 5.02 -1.59
N GLY A 68 -2.56 4.35 -0.77
CA GLY A 68 -2.09 3.72 0.47
C GLY A 68 -1.13 2.56 0.22
N ASP A 69 -1.48 1.67 -0.72
CA ASP A 69 -0.61 0.56 -1.13
C ASP A 69 0.69 1.10 -1.74
N MET A 70 0.59 2.08 -2.64
CA MET A 70 1.76 2.75 -3.24
C MET A 70 2.70 3.35 -2.17
N LEU A 71 2.14 3.94 -1.11
CA LEU A 71 2.92 4.49 -0.01
C LEU A 71 3.66 3.39 0.76
N LEU A 72 3.01 2.28 1.07
CA LEU A 72 3.65 1.15 1.75
C LEU A 72 4.69 0.47 0.87
N GLU A 73 4.42 0.31 -0.43
CA GLU A 73 5.39 -0.20 -1.42
C GLU A 73 6.64 0.68 -1.47
N ALA A 74 6.47 2.00 -1.51
CA ALA A 74 7.58 2.94 -1.49
C ALA A 74 8.38 2.87 -0.18
N LEU A 75 7.71 2.70 0.96
CA LEU A 75 8.34 2.52 2.26
C LEU A 75 9.20 1.24 2.29
N VAL A 76 8.63 0.11 1.85
CA VAL A 76 9.31 -1.18 1.77
C VAL A 76 10.50 -1.12 0.81
N ALA A 77 10.33 -0.51 -0.36
CA ALA A 77 11.40 -0.35 -1.34
C ALA A 77 12.55 0.47 -0.77
N CYS A 78 12.25 1.61 -0.16
CA CYS A 78 13.23 2.49 0.47
C CYS A 78 14.04 1.73 1.53
N ALA A 79 13.36 1.09 2.48
CA ALA A 79 14.00 0.33 3.55
C ALA A 79 14.87 -0.82 3.02
N GLY A 80 14.39 -1.57 2.03
CA GLY A 80 15.13 -2.69 1.44
C GLY A 80 16.39 -2.25 0.68
N VAL A 81 16.30 -1.17 -0.11
CA VAL A 81 17.48 -0.60 -0.81
C VAL A 81 18.51 -0.10 0.20
N THR A 82 18.07 0.60 1.25
CA THR A 82 18.97 1.06 2.32
C THR A 82 19.64 -0.10 3.03
N LEU A 83 18.90 -1.15 3.39
CA LEU A 83 19.46 -2.35 4.02
C LEU A 83 20.58 -2.96 3.17
N LYS A 84 20.37 -3.11 1.86
CA LYS A 84 21.38 -3.65 0.94
C LYS A 84 22.59 -2.73 0.77
N ALA A 85 22.35 -1.42 0.69
CA ALA A 85 23.42 -0.43 0.55
C ALA A 85 24.34 -0.45 1.77
N VAL A 86 23.76 -0.46 2.98
CA VAL A 86 24.52 -0.50 4.24
C VAL A 86 25.25 -1.84 4.41
N ALA A 87 24.59 -2.98 4.13
CA ALA A 87 25.24 -4.29 4.17
C ALA A 87 26.47 -4.34 3.25
N THR A 88 26.36 -3.79 2.04
CA THR A 88 27.48 -3.66 1.10
C THR A 88 28.60 -2.79 1.66
N ALA A 89 28.27 -1.61 2.21
CA ALA A 89 29.26 -0.68 2.76
C ALA A 89 30.02 -1.23 3.98
N LEU A 90 29.40 -2.14 4.74
CA LEU A 90 29.99 -2.79 5.91
C LEU A 90 30.64 -4.14 5.58
N GLU A 91 30.72 -4.51 4.30
CA GLU A 91 31.20 -5.84 3.85
C GLU A 91 30.44 -7.01 4.51
N PHE A 92 29.19 -6.78 4.92
CA PHE A 92 28.33 -7.80 5.49
C PHE A 92 27.68 -8.63 4.39
N LYS A 93 27.95 -9.94 4.38
CA LYS A 93 27.32 -10.87 3.44
C LYS A 93 25.87 -11.15 3.83
N LEU A 94 24.96 -10.28 3.38
CA LEU A 94 23.52 -10.49 3.49
C LEU A 94 23.08 -11.64 2.57
N GLY A 95 22.57 -12.72 3.15
CA GLY A 95 22.11 -13.90 2.40
C GLY A 95 20.79 -13.66 1.67
N ALA A 96 19.70 -13.52 2.43
CA ALA A 96 18.39 -13.16 1.92
C ALA A 96 17.70 -12.22 2.92
N ALA A 97 16.90 -11.28 2.43
CA ALA A 97 16.10 -10.41 3.27
C ALA A 97 14.75 -10.10 2.62
N THR A 98 13.72 -10.13 3.45
CA THR A 98 12.36 -9.69 3.12
C THR A 98 12.01 -8.52 4.02
N VAL A 99 11.42 -7.49 3.44
CA VAL A 99 10.92 -6.31 4.14
C VAL A 99 9.40 -6.31 3.99
N GLU A 100 8.68 -6.14 5.09
CA GLU A 100 7.22 -6.12 5.14
C GLU A 100 6.76 -4.85 5.85
N ALA A 101 5.68 -4.25 5.38
CA ALA A 101 5.04 -3.12 6.02
C ALA A 101 3.53 -3.33 6.04
N GLU A 102 2.92 -2.92 7.15
CA GLU A 102 1.47 -2.92 7.34
C GLU A 102 1.01 -1.51 7.70
N GLY A 103 -0.20 -1.16 7.27
CA GLY A 103 -0.83 0.12 7.60
C GLY A 103 -2.31 -0.09 7.88
N ASP A 104 -2.73 0.20 9.10
CA ASP A 104 -4.13 0.13 9.49
C ASP A 104 -4.83 1.45 9.17
N LEU A 105 -5.93 1.37 8.43
CA LEU A 105 -6.76 2.50 8.10
C LEU A 105 -8.15 2.33 8.70
N ASP A 106 -8.69 3.46 9.13
CA ASP A 106 -10.08 3.62 9.50
C ASP A 106 -10.78 4.51 8.47
N PHE A 107 -11.57 3.89 7.59
CA PHE A 107 -12.26 4.58 6.51
C PHE A 107 -13.51 5.36 6.96
N ARG A 108 -13.85 5.39 8.26
CA ARG A 108 -14.95 6.23 8.77
C ARG A 108 -14.71 7.73 8.58
N GLY A 109 -13.45 8.15 8.46
CA GLY A 109 -13.07 9.55 8.26
C GLY A 109 -13.26 10.07 6.82
N THR A 110 -13.58 9.20 5.86
CA THR A 110 -13.78 9.54 4.44
C THR A 110 -15.25 9.73 4.13
#